data_AF-A0A2E9DYF4-F1
#
_entry.id   AF-A0A2E9DYF4-F1
#
_cell.length_a   1.000
_cell.length_b   1.000
_cell.length_c   1.000
_cell.angle_alpha   90.00
_cell.angle_beta   90.00
_cell.angle_gamma   90.00
#
_symmetry.space_group_name_H-M   'P 1'
#
loop_
_entity.id
_entity.type
_entity.pdbx_description
1 polymer ?
#
loop_
_entity_poly.entity_id
_entity_poly.type
_entity_poly.pdbx_seq_one_letter_code
_entity_poly.pdbx_strand_id
1 'polypeptide(L)'
;MTEDRHLDSGQAREIEEELFATRRQQSSRHVPVPLPRQDFWEMVGKLLADIEMDIQHMMMNGMTGIRLQNLQKRQANVRRIASELARKRLVSMMQHVASQSLRIAAQPGMVQDLPPLDWQRHDPAEKAFYHGLQIQMDRFKKDIDWNSMQKGEFNENLAERITHSPGTMQLDSFVKSDKNLTGNPPPDLIFEDNEPEQEIIEDLDEEDRFLDEQWPDMEDFIPEELVESVPVKSIQSTTNNDSSTNKHSAAMELAPSKNSGDKIMLDDLDDNVQSKIEEVIDSKSNDDLIRIKVIESFPEPVMVGSGEEILLEKDDIHFLDQETADWLVESGVAEIESL
;
A
#
# COMPACT_ATOMS: atom_id res chain seq x y z
N MET A 1 -10.93 -16.45 39.28
CA MET A 1 -11.20 -17.29 38.10
C MET A 1 -9.85 -17.76 37.56
N THR A 2 -9.21 -18.75 38.18
CA THR A 2 -7.82 -19.18 37.87
C THR A 2 -7.69 -20.69 38.07
N GLU A 3 -8.59 -21.48 37.49
CA GLU A 3 -8.57 -22.94 37.67
C GLU A 3 -8.22 -23.74 36.39
N ASP A 4 -8.21 -23.14 35.20
CA ASP A 4 -7.88 -23.83 33.94
C ASP A 4 -6.42 -23.58 33.48
N ARG A 5 -5.46 -23.58 34.40
CA ARG A 5 -4.07 -23.25 34.07
C ARG A 5 -3.21 -24.46 33.66
N HIS A 6 -3.72 -25.67 33.84
CA HIS A 6 -2.97 -26.89 33.56
C HIS A 6 -3.69 -27.75 32.52
N LEU A 7 -3.02 -27.98 31.39
CA LEU A 7 -3.45 -28.93 30.39
C LEU A 7 -3.19 -30.35 30.91
N ASP A 8 -4.08 -31.29 30.58
CA ASP A 8 -3.80 -32.70 30.85
C ASP A 8 -2.55 -33.15 30.08
N SER A 9 -1.75 -34.05 30.65
CA SER A 9 -0.51 -34.52 30.03
C SER A 9 -0.75 -35.17 28.66
N GLY A 10 -1.91 -35.79 28.46
CA GLY A 10 -2.35 -36.30 27.15
C GLY A 10 -2.63 -35.16 26.16
N GLN A 11 -3.41 -34.17 26.58
CA GLN A 11 -3.75 -32.99 25.76
C GLN A 11 -2.50 -32.19 25.39
N ALA A 12 -1.57 -32.00 26.32
CA ALA A 12 -0.30 -31.31 26.09
C ALA A 12 0.53 -31.97 24.97
N ARG A 13 0.50 -33.31 24.89
CA ARG A 13 1.19 -34.06 23.84
C ARG A 13 0.45 -33.98 22.51
N GLU A 14 -0.88 -34.07 22.52
CA GLU A 14 -1.71 -33.91 21.33
C GLU A 14 -1.48 -32.55 20.65
N ILE A 15 -1.45 -31.47 21.44
CA ILE A 15 -1.19 -30.10 20.94
C ILE A 15 0.22 -29.98 20.36
N GLU A 16 1.21 -30.64 20.97
CA GLU A 16 2.58 -30.66 20.43
C GLU A 16 2.65 -31.42 19.09
N GLU A 17 1.96 -32.55 18.97
CA GLU A 17 1.88 -33.31 17.72
C GLU A 17 1.12 -32.52 16.63
N GLU A 18 0.03 -31.83 16.99
CA GLU A 18 -0.70 -30.91 16.11
C GLU A 18 0.20 -29.76 15.62
N LEU A 19 1.01 -29.16 16.50
CA LEU A 19 1.96 -28.10 16.15
C LEU A 19 3.01 -28.59 15.13
N PHE A 20 3.53 -29.81 15.31
CA PHE A 20 4.52 -30.36 14.38
C PHE A 20 3.92 -30.76 13.05
N ALA A 21 2.70 -31.31 13.05
CA ALA A 21 1.96 -31.65 11.84
C ALA A 21 1.64 -30.40 11.01
N THR A 22 1.12 -29.35 11.65
CA THR A 22 0.79 -28.08 10.99
C THR A 22 2.04 -27.38 10.44
N ARG A 23 3.16 -27.37 11.18
CA ARG A 23 4.46 -26.87 10.68
C ARG A 23 4.91 -27.62 9.44
N ARG A 24 4.80 -28.95 9.43
CA ARG A 24 5.17 -29.77 8.27
C ARG A 24 4.28 -29.43 7.07
N GLN A 25 2.97 -29.31 7.27
CA GLN A 25 2.04 -28.97 6.20
C GLN A 25 2.23 -27.55 5.65
N GLN A 26 2.55 -26.58 6.51
CA GLN A 26 2.85 -25.20 6.13
C GLN A 26 4.17 -25.10 5.36
N SER A 27 5.15 -25.96 5.67
CA SER A 27 6.48 -25.88 5.05
C SER A 27 6.48 -26.08 3.53
N SER A 28 5.47 -26.76 2.98
CA SER A 28 5.36 -27.06 1.56
C SER A 28 4.36 -26.16 0.82
N ARG A 29 3.69 -25.20 1.48
CA ARG A 29 2.59 -24.42 0.89
C ARG A 29 2.83 -22.92 1.04
N HIS A 30 2.52 -22.18 -0.03
CA HIS A 30 2.56 -20.72 -0.07
C HIS A 30 1.22 -20.06 0.37
N VAL A 31 0.18 -20.88 0.56
CA VAL A 31 -1.12 -20.45 1.10
C VAL A 31 -1.19 -20.83 2.59
N PRO A 32 -1.73 -19.97 3.46
CA PRO A 32 -1.91 -20.28 4.87
C PRO A 32 -2.70 -21.57 5.08
N VAL A 33 -2.12 -22.52 5.81
CA VAL A 33 -2.79 -23.79 6.14
C VAL A 33 -3.85 -23.55 7.23
N PRO A 34 -5.06 -24.12 7.09
CA PRO A 34 -6.09 -24.00 8.12
C PRO A 34 -5.60 -24.65 9.41
N LEU A 35 -5.87 -24.00 10.55
CA LEU A 35 -5.53 -24.57 11.85
C LEU A 35 -6.54 -25.68 12.21
N PRO A 36 -6.12 -26.68 12.99
CA PRO A 36 -7.04 -27.69 13.51
C PRO A 36 -8.03 -27.11 14.53
N ARG A 37 -7.66 -26.00 15.20
CA ARG A 37 -8.43 -25.34 16.26
C ARG A 37 -8.37 -23.82 16.09
N GLN A 38 -9.41 -23.13 16.55
CA GLN A 38 -9.46 -21.66 16.56
C GLN A 38 -8.56 -21.08 17.65
N ASP A 39 -8.48 -21.71 18.82
CA ASP A 39 -7.66 -21.24 19.96
C ASP A 39 -6.23 -21.83 19.94
N PHE A 40 -5.71 -22.12 18.76
CA PHE A 40 -4.45 -22.85 18.61
C PHE A 40 -3.27 -22.15 19.32
N TRP A 41 -3.14 -20.84 19.14
CA TRP A 41 -2.04 -20.08 19.75
C TRP A 41 -2.18 -19.97 21.26
N GLU A 42 -3.41 -19.87 21.77
CA GLU A 42 -3.67 -19.87 23.21
C GLU A 42 -3.26 -21.22 23.83
N MET A 43 -3.60 -22.34 23.18
CA MET A 43 -3.26 -23.69 23.64
C MET A 43 -1.74 -23.95 23.58
N VAL A 44 -1.05 -23.47 22.55
CA VAL A 44 0.42 -23.53 22.47
C VAL A 44 1.06 -22.68 23.59
N GLY A 45 0.46 -21.52 23.91
CA GLY A 45 0.89 -20.68 25.03
C GLY A 45 0.73 -21.40 26.38
N LYS A 46 -0.43 -22.03 26.61
CA LYS A 46 -0.70 -22.86 27.80
C LYS A 46 0.29 -24.03 27.91
N LEU A 47 0.57 -24.73 26.81
CA LEU A 47 1.56 -25.81 26.76
C LEU A 47 2.96 -25.33 27.18
N LEU A 48 3.39 -24.17 26.67
CA LEU A 48 4.70 -23.60 27.05
C LEU A 48 4.74 -23.18 28.52
N ALA A 49 3.66 -22.65 29.06
CA ALA A 49 3.52 -22.29 30.46
C ALA A 49 3.56 -23.53 31.38
N ASP A 50 2.90 -24.62 30.99
CA ASP A 50 2.94 -25.89 31.72
C ASP A 50 4.35 -26.48 31.75
N ILE A 51 5.06 -26.51 30.61
CA ILE A 51 6.45 -26.97 30.56
C ILE A 51 7.35 -26.08 31.42
N GLU A 52 7.11 -24.77 31.45
CA GLU A 52 7.87 -23.85 32.28
C GLU A 52 7.61 -24.09 33.78
N MET A 53 6.36 -24.32 34.16
CA MET A 53 6.00 -24.64 35.54
C MET A 53 6.60 -25.97 35.99
N ASP A 54 6.63 -26.98 35.12
CA ASP A 54 7.32 -28.25 35.37
C ASP A 54 8.83 -28.07 35.58
N ILE A 55 9.47 -27.24 34.74
CA ILE A 55 10.88 -26.88 34.89
C ILE A 55 11.12 -26.18 36.22
N GLN A 56 10.30 -25.18 36.57
CA GLN A 56 10.40 -24.45 37.83
C GLN A 56 10.19 -25.37 39.03
N HIS A 57 9.20 -26.27 39.00
CA HIS A 57 8.96 -27.24 40.05
C HIS A 57 10.15 -28.19 40.24
N MET A 58 10.77 -28.66 39.16
CA MET A 58 12.00 -29.46 39.25
C MET A 58 13.19 -28.69 39.80
N MET A 59 13.32 -27.42 39.44
CA MET A 59 14.37 -26.54 39.98
C MET A 59 14.17 -26.28 41.48
N MET A 60 12.93 -26.01 41.92
CA MET A 60 12.59 -25.82 43.34
C MET A 60 12.84 -27.08 44.17
N ASN A 61 12.57 -28.25 43.61
CA ASN A 61 12.82 -29.54 44.26
C ASN A 61 14.30 -29.96 44.20
N GLY A 62 15.20 -29.14 43.65
CA GLY A 62 16.64 -29.41 43.56
C GLY A 62 17.00 -30.56 42.60
N MET A 63 16.08 -30.97 41.72
CA MET A 63 16.27 -32.07 40.79
C MET A 63 16.94 -31.57 39.50
N THR A 64 18.28 -31.56 39.46
CA THR A 64 19.06 -31.03 38.33
C THR A 64 19.47 -32.09 37.30
N GLY A 65 18.77 -33.23 37.26
CA GLY A 65 19.13 -34.38 36.43
C GLY A 65 18.82 -34.24 34.93
N ILE A 66 19.07 -35.34 34.19
CA ILE A 66 18.78 -35.47 32.74
C ILE A 66 17.33 -35.08 32.38
N ARG A 67 16.39 -35.28 33.31
CA ARG A 67 14.96 -34.95 33.13
C ARG A 67 14.73 -33.45 32.96
N LEU A 68 15.42 -32.61 33.74
CA LEU A 68 15.35 -31.15 33.63
C LEU A 68 15.92 -30.70 32.29
N GLN A 69 17.08 -31.23 31.89
CA GLN A 69 17.68 -30.91 30.59
C GLN A 69 16.79 -31.34 29.43
N ASN A 70 16.12 -32.48 29.52
CA ASN A 70 15.17 -32.93 28.50
C ASN A 70 13.94 -32.02 28.40
N LEU A 71 13.39 -31.55 29.53
CA LEU A 71 12.31 -30.57 29.53
C LEU A 71 12.75 -29.22 28.96
N GLN A 72 13.95 -28.74 29.30
CA GLN A 72 14.51 -27.52 28.73
C GLN A 72 14.72 -27.63 27.21
N LYS A 73 15.24 -28.76 26.73
CA LYS A 73 15.38 -29.04 25.29
C LYS A 73 14.01 -29.10 24.60
N ARG A 74 13.02 -29.75 25.21
CA ARG A 74 11.64 -29.78 24.70
C ARG A 74 11.06 -28.37 24.61
N GLN A 75 11.18 -27.57 25.67
CA GLN A 75 10.71 -26.17 25.70
C GLN A 75 11.34 -25.34 24.58
N ALA A 76 12.67 -25.42 24.42
CA ALA A 76 13.39 -24.69 23.38
C ALA A 76 12.94 -25.11 21.98
N ASN A 77 12.72 -26.42 21.77
CA ASN A 77 12.24 -26.94 20.49
C ASN A 77 10.81 -26.46 20.17
N VAL A 78 9.89 -26.55 21.13
CA VAL A 78 8.51 -26.08 20.96
C VAL A 78 8.48 -24.58 20.66
N ARG A 79 9.24 -23.76 21.41
CA ARG A 79 9.39 -22.32 21.15
C ARG A 79 9.89 -22.05 19.74
N ARG A 80 10.98 -22.72 19.34
CA ARG A 80 11.55 -22.56 17.99
C ARG A 80 10.54 -22.90 16.90
N ILE A 81 9.85 -24.03 17.03
CA ILE A 81 8.90 -24.49 16.02
C ILE A 81 7.68 -23.57 15.96
N ALA A 82 7.17 -23.11 17.10
CA ALA A 82 6.09 -22.11 17.14
C ALA A 82 6.49 -20.82 16.43
N SER A 83 7.70 -20.28 16.68
CA SER A 83 8.20 -19.08 16.00
C SER A 83 8.40 -19.30 14.49
N GLU A 84 8.94 -20.44 14.08
CA GLU A 84 9.09 -20.77 12.66
C GLU A 84 7.75 -20.94 11.95
N LEU A 85 6.77 -21.57 12.60
CA LEU A 85 5.41 -21.71 12.08
C LEU A 85 4.75 -20.33 11.92
N ALA A 86 4.79 -19.50 12.97
CA ALA A 86 4.24 -18.14 12.93
C ALA A 86 4.84 -17.32 11.78
N ARG A 87 6.18 -17.34 11.65
CA ARG A 87 6.87 -16.65 10.55
C ARG A 87 6.39 -17.11 9.18
N LYS A 88 6.37 -18.43 8.93
CA LYS A 88 5.92 -18.98 7.64
C LYS A 88 4.46 -18.66 7.34
N ARG A 89 3.59 -18.70 8.36
CA ARG A 89 2.17 -18.35 8.22
C ARG A 89 2.00 -16.88 7.84
N LEU A 90 2.66 -15.97 8.55
CA LEU A 90 2.61 -14.53 8.23
C LEU A 90 3.12 -14.22 6.82
N VAL A 91 4.23 -14.83 6.40
CA VAL A 91 4.74 -14.69 5.03
C VAL A 91 3.73 -15.22 4.00
N SER A 92 3.11 -16.38 4.25
CA SER A 92 2.08 -16.90 3.35
C SER A 92 0.82 -16.03 3.30
N MET A 93 0.40 -15.44 4.43
CA MET A 93 -0.71 -14.49 4.47
C MET A 93 -0.37 -13.23 3.70
N MET A 94 0.85 -12.73 3.82
CA MET A 94 1.31 -11.56 3.07
C MET A 94 1.38 -11.83 1.58
N GLN A 95 1.93 -12.98 1.19
CA GLN A 95 1.94 -13.40 -0.21
C GLN A 95 0.51 -13.50 -0.75
N HIS A 96 -0.43 -14.05 0.03
CA HIS A 96 -1.84 -14.12 -0.35
C HIS A 96 -2.46 -12.73 -0.52
N VAL A 97 -2.29 -11.81 0.44
CA VAL A 97 -2.81 -10.43 0.34
C VAL A 97 -2.21 -9.70 -0.86
N ALA A 98 -0.89 -9.76 -1.02
CA ALA A 98 -0.21 -9.12 -2.14
C ALA A 98 -0.69 -9.69 -3.47
N SER A 99 -0.78 -11.02 -3.57
CA SER A 99 -1.26 -11.71 -4.79
C SER A 99 -2.75 -11.49 -5.05
N GLN A 100 -3.55 -11.24 -4.01
CA GLN A 100 -4.98 -10.94 -4.17
C GLN A 100 -5.20 -9.47 -4.54
N SER A 101 -4.39 -8.57 -3.99
CA SER A 101 -4.59 -7.13 -4.12
C SER A 101 -3.93 -6.57 -5.39
N LEU A 102 -2.69 -6.96 -5.71
CA LEU A 102 -1.93 -6.41 -6.84
C LEU A 102 -2.14 -7.19 -8.15
N ARG A 103 -3.17 -8.04 -8.23
CA ARG A 103 -3.51 -8.71 -9.48
C ARG A 103 -4.04 -7.69 -10.48
N ILE A 104 -3.45 -7.69 -11.67
CA ILE A 104 -4.01 -7.00 -12.83
C ILE A 104 -5.36 -7.68 -13.12
N ALA A 105 -6.44 -6.92 -13.04
CA ALA A 105 -7.75 -7.27 -13.56
C ALA A 105 -7.67 -7.31 -15.09
N ALA A 106 -6.88 -8.23 -15.63
CA ALA A 106 -6.76 -8.47 -17.04
C ALA A 106 -7.91 -9.39 -17.44
N GLN A 107 -8.83 -8.82 -18.20
CA GLN A 107 -9.99 -9.45 -18.85
C GLN A 107 -11.25 -9.61 -18.00
N PRO A 108 -12.37 -8.96 -18.37
CA PRO A 108 -13.69 -9.26 -17.80
C PRO A 108 -14.09 -10.68 -18.24
N GLY A 109 -14.11 -11.62 -17.30
CA GLY A 109 -14.55 -13.01 -17.53
C GLY A 109 -13.59 -14.10 -17.07
N MET A 110 -12.32 -13.77 -16.76
CA MET A 110 -11.37 -14.71 -16.14
C MET A 110 -11.15 -14.34 -14.68
N VAL A 111 -12.16 -14.68 -13.86
CA VAL A 111 -12.08 -14.53 -12.40
C VAL A 111 -11.20 -15.66 -11.85
N GLN A 112 -9.88 -15.55 -12.02
CA GLN A 112 -8.92 -16.34 -11.23
C GLN A 112 -8.67 -15.63 -9.90
N ASP A 113 -9.73 -15.41 -9.13
CA ASP A 113 -9.58 -15.01 -7.73
C ASP A 113 -8.93 -16.19 -6.97
N LEU A 114 -7.91 -15.90 -6.17
CA LEU A 114 -7.41 -16.91 -5.26
C LEU A 114 -8.56 -17.33 -4.34
N PRO A 115 -8.70 -18.63 -4.01
CA PRO A 115 -9.76 -19.08 -3.13
C PRO A 115 -9.76 -18.25 -1.85
N PRO A 116 -10.91 -17.65 -1.46
CA PRO A 116 -10.96 -16.86 -0.25
C PRO A 116 -10.57 -17.72 0.95
N LEU A 117 -9.78 -17.16 1.85
CA LEU A 117 -9.36 -17.85 3.07
C LEU A 117 -10.58 -18.18 3.94
N ASP A 118 -10.67 -19.43 4.39
CA ASP A 118 -11.70 -19.89 5.34
C ASP A 118 -11.35 -19.43 6.76
N TRP A 119 -11.70 -18.19 7.09
CA TRP A 119 -11.44 -17.57 8.39
C TRP A 119 -12.08 -18.29 9.58
N GLN A 120 -13.03 -19.20 9.36
CA GLN A 120 -13.61 -19.99 10.44
C GLN A 120 -12.60 -20.99 11.02
N ARG A 121 -11.56 -21.34 10.27
CA ARG A 121 -10.51 -22.28 10.69
C ARG A 121 -9.21 -21.60 11.13
N HIS A 122 -9.20 -20.28 11.20
CA HIS A 122 -8.04 -19.50 11.60
C HIS A 122 -8.26 -18.87 12.98
N ASP A 123 -7.14 -18.52 13.61
CA ASP A 123 -7.14 -17.86 14.91
C ASP A 123 -7.61 -16.39 14.76
N PRO A 124 -8.39 -15.85 15.71
CA PRO A 124 -8.85 -14.47 15.66
C PRO A 124 -7.73 -13.42 15.56
N ALA A 125 -6.55 -13.68 16.15
CA ALA A 125 -5.42 -12.77 16.08
C ALA A 125 -4.81 -12.72 14.68
N GLU A 126 -4.78 -13.84 13.96
CA GLU A 126 -4.32 -13.89 12.57
C GLU A 126 -5.28 -13.14 11.64
N LYS A 127 -6.59 -13.26 11.89
CA LYS A 127 -7.61 -12.51 11.16
C LYS A 127 -7.43 -11.00 11.32
N ALA A 128 -7.18 -10.54 12.55
CA ALA A 128 -6.92 -9.13 12.83
C ALA A 128 -5.65 -8.63 12.11
N PHE A 129 -4.58 -9.43 12.12
CA PHE A 129 -3.35 -9.12 11.39
C PHE A 129 -3.58 -9.04 9.88
N TYR A 130 -4.30 -10.00 9.29
CA TYR A 130 -4.62 -10.01 7.86
C TYR A 130 -5.44 -8.78 7.44
N HIS A 131 -6.46 -8.42 8.21
CA HIS A 131 -7.24 -7.22 7.97
C HIS A 131 -6.37 -5.95 8.05
N GLY A 132 -5.46 -5.88 9.03
CA GLY A 132 -4.47 -4.82 9.10
C GLY A 132 -3.59 -4.75 7.85
N LEU A 133 -3.13 -5.89 7.34
CA LEU A 133 -2.32 -5.95 6.12
C LEU A 133 -3.11 -5.54 4.87
N GLN A 134 -4.38 -5.90 4.79
CA GLN A 134 -5.25 -5.44 3.71
C GLN A 134 -5.37 -3.91 3.69
N ILE A 135 -5.58 -3.28 4.85
CA ILE A 135 -5.61 -1.81 4.96
C ILE A 135 -4.26 -1.19 4.53
N GLN A 136 -3.13 -1.77 4.94
CA GLN A 136 -1.81 -1.27 4.52
C GLN A 136 -1.60 -1.41 3.01
N MET A 137 -2.09 -2.51 2.42
CA MET A 137 -2.03 -2.71 0.98
C MET A 137 -2.92 -1.73 0.22
N ASP A 138 -4.11 -1.44 0.75
CA ASP A 138 -5.02 -0.45 0.16
C ASP A 138 -4.45 0.97 0.27
N ARG A 139 -3.76 1.28 1.37
CA ARG A 139 -2.99 2.52 1.52
C ARG A 139 -1.87 2.59 0.48
N PHE A 140 -1.07 1.54 0.36
CA PHE A 140 0.00 1.46 -0.64
C PHE A 140 -0.52 1.65 -2.07
N LYS A 141 -1.67 1.06 -2.40
CA LYS A 141 -2.33 1.23 -3.70
C LYS A 141 -2.73 2.67 -3.98
N LYS A 142 -3.19 3.40 -2.97
CA LYS A 142 -3.54 4.82 -3.09
C LYS A 142 -2.27 5.67 -3.24
N ASP A 143 -1.25 5.40 -2.44
CA ASP A 143 0.00 6.17 -2.46
C ASP A 143 0.74 6.06 -3.81
N ILE A 144 0.58 4.96 -4.54
CA ILE A 144 1.20 4.70 -5.85
C ILE A 144 0.23 4.98 -7.02
N ASP A 145 -1.01 5.37 -6.74
CA ASP A 145 -2.08 5.46 -7.75
C ASP A 145 -2.16 4.22 -8.64
N TRP A 146 -2.13 3.04 -8.00
CA TRP A 146 -2.10 1.74 -8.68
C TRP A 146 -3.21 1.60 -9.73
N ASN A 147 -4.39 2.14 -9.46
CA ASN A 147 -5.51 2.13 -10.40
C ASN A 147 -5.22 2.93 -11.68
N SER A 148 -4.56 4.10 -11.57
CA SER A 148 -4.12 4.89 -12.72
C SER A 148 -3.08 4.12 -13.53
N MET A 149 -2.11 3.49 -12.85
CA MET A 149 -1.10 2.67 -13.51
C MET A 149 -1.69 1.44 -14.23
N GLN A 150 -2.68 0.78 -13.65
CA GLN A 150 -3.28 -0.44 -14.21
C GLN A 150 -4.32 -0.15 -15.30
N LYS A 151 -5.11 0.92 -15.16
CA LYS A 151 -6.14 1.30 -16.14
C LYS A 151 -5.61 2.23 -17.22
N GLY A 152 -4.46 2.84 -17.00
CA GLY A 152 -3.87 3.91 -17.81
C GLY A 152 -4.63 5.22 -17.62
N GLU A 153 -3.91 6.34 -17.58
CA GLU A 153 -4.48 7.71 -17.59
C GLU A 153 -5.38 7.99 -18.81
N PHE A 154 -5.33 7.11 -19.82
CA PHE A 154 -6.06 7.24 -21.08
C PHE A 154 -7.51 6.72 -21.02
N ASN A 155 -7.90 5.98 -19.98
CA ASN A 155 -9.24 5.36 -19.91
C ASN A 155 -10.24 6.11 -19.01
N GLU A 156 -9.76 6.94 -18.07
CA GLU A 156 -10.66 7.79 -17.27
C GLU A 156 -11.26 8.90 -18.14
N ASN A 157 -10.47 9.49 -19.05
CA ASN A 157 -10.88 10.59 -19.93
C ASN A 157 -11.79 10.20 -21.09
N LEU A 158 -12.00 8.90 -21.37
CA LEU A 158 -12.92 8.43 -22.42
C LEU A 158 -14.25 7.91 -21.85
N ALA A 159 -14.28 7.59 -20.55
CA ALA A 159 -15.42 6.95 -19.89
C ALA A 159 -16.18 7.87 -18.92
N GLU A 160 -15.70 9.10 -18.68
CA GLU A 160 -16.63 10.21 -18.48
C GLU A 160 -17.51 10.23 -19.73
N ARG A 161 -18.70 9.65 -19.60
CA ARG A 161 -19.74 9.62 -20.62
C ARG A 161 -19.71 10.97 -21.31
N ILE A 162 -19.44 10.99 -22.62
CA ILE A 162 -19.48 12.22 -23.40
C ILE A 162 -20.90 12.77 -23.21
N THR A 163 -21.06 13.69 -22.25
CA THR A 163 -22.34 14.31 -21.95
C THR A 163 -22.61 15.21 -23.12
N HIS A 164 -23.66 14.89 -23.84
CA HIS A 164 -24.03 15.70 -24.98
C HIS A 164 -24.87 16.87 -24.47
N SER A 165 -24.63 18.06 -25.04
CA SER A 165 -25.43 19.23 -24.69
C SER A 165 -26.92 18.97 -25.02
N PRO A 166 -27.84 19.53 -24.22
CA PRO A 166 -29.27 19.43 -24.48
C PRO A 166 -29.59 19.94 -25.90
N GLY A 167 -30.31 19.13 -26.68
CA GLY A 167 -30.67 19.45 -28.07
C GLY A 167 -29.80 18.79 -29.14
N THR A 168 -28.81 17.98 -28.75
CA THR A 168 -28.14 17.06 -29.69
C THR A 168 -29.09 15.96 -30.13
N MET A 169 -29.24 15.76 -31.45
CA MET A 169 -30.07 14.72 -32.04
C MET A 169 -29.20 13.75 -32.85
N GLN A 170 -29.58 12.47 -32.87
CA GLN A 170 -28.86 11.45 -33.63
C GLN A 170 -29.14 11.58 -35.13
N LEU A 171 -28.18 11.22 -35.97
CA LEU A 171 -28.34 11.21 -37.44
C LEU A 171 -29.50 10.33 -37.90
N ASP A 172 -29.82 9.27 -37.14
CA ASP A 172 -30.97 8.39 -37.40
C ASP A 172 -32.32 9.11 -37.33
N SER A 173 -32.44 10.19 -36.54
CA SER A 173 -33.67 10.98 -36.44
C SER A 173 -34.02 11.79 -37.71
N PHE A 174 -33.03 11.97 -38.61
CA PHE A 174 -33.22 12.72 -39.86
C PHE A 174 -33.62 11.82 -41.03
N VAL A 175 -33.61 10.50 -40.85
CA VAL A 175 -33.99 9.54 -41.88
C VAL A 175 -35.46 9.15 -41.70
N LYS A 176 -36.30 9.47 -42.69
CA LYS A 176 -37.75 9.17 -42.68
C LYS A 176 -38.10 7.69 -42.92
N SER A 177 -37.11 6.83 -43.13
CA SER A 177 -37.33 5.40 -43.30
C SER A 177 -37.28 4.72 -41.94
N ASP A 178 -38.24 3.83 -41.65
CA ASP A 178 -38.33 3.00 -40.42
C ASP A 178 -37.14 2.05 -40.21
N LYS A 179 -36.08 2.20 -41.00
CA LYS A 179 -34.84 1.44 -40.94
C LYS A 179 -33.73 2.41 -40.58
N ASN A 180 -33.22 2.29 -39.36
CA ASN A 180 -32.07 3.03 -38.86
C ASN A 180 -30.92 2.98 -39.87
N LEU A 181 -30.12 4.05 -39.96
CA LEU A 181 -29.08 4.22 -40.98
C LEU A 181 -28.08 3.05 -41.00
N THR A 182 -27.87 2.40 -39.85
CA THR A 182 -26.94 1.29 -39.67
C THR A 182 -27.62 -0.06 -39.39
N GLY A 183 -28.95 -0.11 -39.35
CA GLY A 183 -29.72 -1.33 -39.06
C GLY A 183 -29.67 -1.82 -37.60
N ASN A 184 -28.86 -1.20 -36.75
CA ASN A 184 -28.82 -1.42 -35.30
C ASN A 184 -29.60 -0.31 -34.57
N PRO A 185 -30.15 -0.58 -33.37
CA PRO A 185 -30.67 0.48 -32.52
C PRO A 185 -29.55 1.47 -32.17
N PRO A 186 -29.80 2.79 -32.24
CA PRO A 186 -28.78 3.76 -31.89
C PRO A 186 -28.48 3.71 -30.38
N PRO A 187 -27.25 4.03 -29.95
CA PRO A 187 -26.87 4.09 -28.54
C PRO A 187 -27.61 5.22 -27.83
N ASP A 188 -28.03 5.04 -26.58
CA ASP A 188 -28.75 6.08 -25.84
C ASP A 188 -27.87 7.31 -25.59
N LEU A 189 -28.40 8.50 -25.91
CA LEU A 189 -27.77 9.78 -25.58
C LEU A 189 -27.93 10.04 -24.08
N ILE A 190 -26.82 10.32 -23.41
CA ILE A 190 -26.80 10.73 -22.00
C ILE A 190 -26.62 12.24 -22.02
N PHE A 191 -27.70 12.96 -21.71
CA PHE A 191 -27.66 14.41 -21.61
C PHE A 191 -27.05 14.81 -20.28
N GLU A 192 -26.36 15.94 -20.27
CA GLU A 192 -26.07 16.65 -19.04
C GLU A 192 -27.42 17.14 -18.50
N ASP A 193 -27.97 16.44 -17.50
CA ASP A 193 -29.11 16.95 -16.76
C ASP A 193 -28.67 18.30 -16.18
N ASN A 194 -29.41 19.37 -16.49
CA ASN A 194 -29.30 20.63 -15.75
C ASN A 194 -29.76 20.33 -14.33
N GLU A 195 -28.86 19.78 -13.51
CA GLU A 195 -28.98 19.87 -12.08
C GLU A 195 -29.02 21.38 -11.81
N PRO A 196 -30.04 21.90 -11.09
CA PRO A 196 -30.02 23.30 -10.70
C PRO A 196 -28.67 23.52 -10.02
N GLU A 197 -27.91 24.52 -10.45
CA GLU A 197 -26.68 24.95 -9.79
C GLU A 197 -26.94 24.85 -8.30
N GLN A 198 -26.30 23.90 -7.62
CA GLN A 198 -26.35 23.88 -6.17
C GLN A 198 -25.77 25.23 -5.79
N GLU A 199 -26.64 26.15 -5.33
CA GLU A 199 -26.20 27.38 -4.71
C GLU A 199 -25.15 26.94 -3.71
N ILE A 200 -23.90 27.29 -4.00
CA ILE A 200 -22.83 27.19 -3.04
C ILE A 200 -23.33 28.11 -1.94
N ILE A 201 -23.92 27.53 -0.90
CA ILE A 201 -24.08 28.22 0.37
C ILE A 201 -22.63 28.47 0.72
N GLU A 202 -22.13 29.65 0.38
CA GLU A 202 -20.92 30.18 1.00
C GLU A 202 -21.16 29.91 2.48
N ASP A 203 -20.29 29.08 3.08
CA ASP A 203 -20.30 28.84 4.52
C ASP A 203 -20.00 30.20 5.17
N LEU A 204 -21.02 31.07 5.22
CA LEU A 204 -21.10 32.21 6.11
C LEU A 204 -20.89 31.58 7.48
N ASP A 205 -19.78 31.95 8.10
CA ASP A 205 -19.48 31.42 9.41
C ASP A 205 -20.66 31.70 10.34
N GLU A 206 -20.75 30.93 11.42
CA GLU A 206 -21.82 31.13 12.39
C GLU A 206 -21.80 32.55 13.01
N GLU A 207 -20.75 33.37 12.78
CA GLU A 207 -20.58 34.74 13.25
C GLU A 207 -21.31 35.77 12.34
N ASP A 208 -21.28 35.59 11.02
CA ASP A 208 -21.96 36.47 10.04
C ASP A 208 -23.49 36.35 10.13
N ARG A 209 -24.03 35.20 10.54
CA ARG A 209 -25.49 35.02 10.75
C ARG A 209 -26.05 35.94 11.85
N PHE A 210 -25.25 36.30 12.84
CA PHE A 210 -25.65 37.21 13.92
C PHE A 210 -25.47 38.70 13.56
N LEU A 211 -24.80 39.02 12.44
CA LEU A 211 -24.58 40.41 12.02
C LEU A 211 -25.85 41.03 11.43
N ASP A 212 -26.68 40.22 10.75
CA ASP A 212 -27.96 40.65 10.17
C ASP A 212 -29.06 40.87 11.21
N GLU A 213 -28.91 40.30 12.42
CA GLU A 213 -29.73 40.63 13.59
C GLU A 213 -29.26 41.97 14.19
N GLN A 214 -29.49 43.04 13.42
CA GLN A 214 -29.42 44.42 13.89
C GLN A 214 -30.22 44.51 15.19
N TRP A 215 -29.50 44.72 16.29
CA TRP A 215 -30.07 45.08 17.58
C TRP A 215 -31.11 46.18 17.34
N PRO A 216 -32.37 46.03 17.79
CA PRO A 216 -33.38 47.05 17.63
C PRO A 216 -32.81 48.39 18.09
N ASP A 217 -32.80 49.37 17.18
CA ASP A 217 -32.21 50.68 17.40
C ASP A 217 -32.67 51.23 18.76
N MET A 218 -31.71 51.45 19.65
CA MET A 218 -31.92 51.86 21.04
C MET A 218 -32.59 53.25 21.16
N GLU A 219 -32.89 53.90 20.02
CA GLU A 219 -33.67 55.13 19.90
C GLU A 219 -35.15 54.95 20.30
N ASP A 220 -35.73 53.73 20.22
CA ASP A 220 -37.15 53.51 20.56
C ASP A 220 -37.41 53.44 22.08
N PHE A 221 -36.35 53.52 22.90
CA PHE A 221 -36.41 53.49 24.37
C PHE A 221 -35.92 54.79 25.03
N ILE A 222 -35.95 55.92 24.32
CA ILE A 222 -35.74 57.24 24.92
C ILE A 222 -37.12 57.81 25.34
N PRO A 223 -37.43 57.92 26.64
CA PRO A 223 -38.65 58.59 27.10
C PRO A 223 -38.66 60.04 26.62
N GLU A 224 -39.77 60.44 26.03
CA GLU A 224 -40.03 61.68 25.27
C GLU A 224 -39.91 63.01 26.05
N GLU A 225 -39.26 63.04 27.23
CA GLU A 225 -39.20 64.22 28.12
C GLU A 225 -37.90 65.05 28.02
N LEU A 226 -36.95 64.72 27.14
CA LEU A 226 -35.63 65.42 27.07
C LEU A 226 -35.22 65.94 25.69
N VAL A 227 -36.15 66.10 24.74
CA VAL A 227 -35.86 66.74 23.46
C VAL A 227 -35.71 68.27 23.59
N GLU A 228 -34.55 68.71 24.06
CA GLU A 228 -34.10 70.10 23.94
C GLU A 228 -32.81 70.19 23.08
N SER A 229 -33.04 70.45 21.80
CA SER A 229 -32.19 71.14 20.80
C SER A 229 -30.66 71.15 20.93
N VAL A 230 -29.95 70.51 19.99
CA VAL A 230 -28.77 71.09 19.27
C VAL A 230 -28.56 70.36 17.93
N PRO A 231 -28.34 71.06 16.78
CA PRO A 231 -28.04 70.41 15.50
C PRO A 231 -26.53 70.23 15.30
N VAL A 232 -26.08 69.06 14.85
CA VAL A 232 -24.67 68.88 14.40
C VAL A 232 -24.61 68.24 13.01
N LYS A 233 -23.77 68.88 12.19
CA LYS A 233 -23.61 68.75 10.75
C LYS A 233 -22.77 67.54 10.34
N SER A 234 -23.03 67.09 9.11
CA SER A 234 -22.13 66.30 8.27
C SER A 234 -20.73 66.91 8.17
N ILE A 235 -19.69 66.08 8.29
CA ILE A 235 -18.33 66.41 7.86
C ILE A 235 -17.75 65.21 7.11
N GLN A 236 -17.49 65.42 5.82
CA GLN A 236 -16.56 64.61 5.02
C GLN A 236 -15.12 65.08 5.25
N SER A 237 -14.20 64.22 4.84
CA SER A 237 -12.79 64.47 4.46
C SER A 237 -11.69 64.23 5.51
N THR A 238 -10.96 63.15 5.23
CA THR A 238 -9.48 63.02 5.19
C THR A 238 -8.70 63.37 6.46
N THR A 239 -8.02 62.38 7.05
CA THR A 239 -6.55 62.18 6.90
C THR A 239 -6.08 60.98 7.75
N ASN A 240 -5.33 60.08 7.09
CA ASN A 240 -4.17 59.30 7.55
C ASN A 240 -4.04 58.95 9.06
N ASN A 241 -4.11 57.68 9.41
CA ASN A 241 -2.95 56.80 9.68
C ASN A 241 -3.37 55.52 10.41
N ASP A 242 -2.58 54.48 10.18
CA ASP A 242 -2.44 53.25 10.97
C ASP A 242 -3.59 52.23 10.91
N SER A 243 -3.54 51.38 9.89
CA SER A 243 -4.05 50.00 10.02
C SER A 243 -2.87 49.04 10.14
N SER A 244 -2.81 48.45 11.33
CA SER A 244 -2.01 47.29 11.63
C SER A 244 -2.78 46.03 11.23
N THR A 245 -2.00 44.97 11.00
CA THR A 245 -2.34 43.56 11.04
C THR A 245 -2.77 42.85 9.74
N ASN A 246 -1.87 41.92 9.36
CA ASN A 246 -2.11 40.58 8.84
C ASN A 246 -2.98 40.40 7.59
N LYS A 247 -2.30 40.29 6.44
CA LYS A 247 -2.74 39.41 5.34
C LYS A 247 -1.54 38.58 4.84
N HIS A 248 -1.56 37.30 5.19
CA HIS A 248 -0.99 36.12 4.51
C HIS A 248 0.21 36.33 3.57
N SER A 249 1.41 36.45 4.15
CA SER A 249 2.69 36.30 3.43
C SER A 249 3.12 34.83 3.42
N ALA A 250 2.56 34.03 2.50
CA ALA A 250 3.04 32.67 2.26
C ALA A 250 3.25 32.35 0.76
N ALA A 251 2.74 33.20 -0.15
CA ALA A 251 2.72 32.89 -1.59
C ALA A 251 3.83 33.58 -2.42
N MET A 252 4.76 34.32 -1.80
CA MET A 252 5.77 35.11 -2.53
C MET A 252 7.18 34.49 -2.55
N GLU A 253 7.41 33.33 -1.92
CA GLU A 253 8.75 32.70 -1.82
C GLU A 253 9.05 31.62 -2.88
N LEU A 254 8.13 31.38 -3.83
CA LEU A 254 8.28 30.36 -4.87
C LEU A 254 8.62 30.91 -6.26
N ALA A 255 9.00 32.18 -6.38
CA ALA A 255 9.51 32.72 -7.63
C ALA A 255 11.03 32.48 -7.74
N PRO A 256 11.53 31.73 -8.73
CA PRO A 256 12.97 31.55 -8.92
C PRO A 256 13.59 32.87 -9.39
N SER A 257 14.19 33.62 -8.48
CA SER A 257 14.93 34.83 -8.83
C SER A 257 16.27 34.46 -9.47
N LYS A 258 16.52 35.05 -10.63
CA LYS A 258 17.71 34.83 -11.46
C LYS A 258 18.86 35.67 -10.92
N ASN A 259 19.35 35.37 -9.72
CA ASN A 259 20.61 35.90 -9.21
C ASN A 259 21.26 34.86 -8.29
N SER A 260 22.33 34.28 -8.81
CA SER A 260 23.27 33.40 -8.12
C SER A 260 23.98 34.13 -6.99
N GLY A 261 23.96 33.53 -5.80
CA GLY A 261 24.92 33.78 -4.74
C GLY A 261 24.28 34.24 -3.44
N ASP A 262 23.94 33.29 -2.57
CA ASP A 262 24.45 33.37 -1.20
C ASP A 262 24.54 32.00 -0.54
N LYS A 263 25.64 31.84 0.19
CA LYS A 263 26.16 30.58 0.73
C LYS A 263 25.61 30.43 2.15
N ILE A 264 24.66 29.52 2.35
CA ILE A 264 24.19 29.16 3.69
C ILE A 264 25.27 28.26 4.32
N MET A 265 25.98 28.81 5.30
CA MET A 265 26.90 28.07 6.17
C MET A 265 26.07 27.35 7.23
N LEU A 266 26.21 26.02 7.30
CA LEU A 266 25.73 25.23 8.43
C LEU A 266 26.96 24.79 9.23
N ASP A 267 27.02 25.28 10.46
CA ASP A 267 28.09 25.05 11.44
C ASP A 267 27.98 23.65 12.05
N ASP A 268 29.13 23.16 12.49
CA ASP A 268 29.50 21.76 12.70
C ASP A 268 28.82 21.06 13.88
N LEU A 269 28.51 19.77 13.70
CA LEU A 269 28.59 18.76 14.75
C LEU A 269 29.26 17.50 14.17
N ASP A 270 30.53 17.33 14.56
CA ASP A 270 31.38 16.17 14.32
C ASP A 270 30.77 14.87 14.86
N ASP A 271 30.88 13.78 14.09
CA ASP A 271 31.62 12.60 14.58
C ASP A 271 32.09 11.72 13.41
N ASN A 272 33.41 11.59 13.36
CA ASN A 272 34.24 10.97 12.35
C ASN A 272 34.47 9.48 12.68
N VAL A 273 34.09 8.55 11.80
CA VAL A 273 34.97 7.44 11.35
C VAL A 273 34.53 6.97 9.96
N GLN A 274 35.30 7.35 8.94
CA GLN A 274 35.33 6.73 7.62
C GLN A 274 36.36 5.57 7.58
N SER A 275 36.00 4.48 6.91
CA SER A 275 36.92 3.70 6.06
C SER A 275 36.05 3.01 5.00
N LYS A 276 35.84 3.64 3.84
CA LYS A 276 36.69 3.60 2.64
C LYS A 276 36.58 2.29 1.87
N ILE A 277 35.62 2.23 0.94
CA ILE A 277 35.77 1.56 -0.36
C ILE A 277 35.15 2.50 -1.40
N GLU A 278 36.01 2.92 -2.32
CA GLU A 278 35.78 3.91 -3.37
C GLU A 278 34.90 3.34 -4.49
N GLU A 279 33.88 4.10 -4.88
CA GLU A 279 33.30 4.07 -6.22
C GLU A 279 34.38 4.43 -7.24
N VAL A 280 34.60 3.55 -8.21
CA VAL A 280 35.19 3.92 -9.50
C VAL A 280 34.17 3.52 -10.55
N ILE A 281 33.28 4.47 -10.86
CA ILE A 281 32.42 4.43 -12.04
C ILE A 281 33.29 4.93 -13.18
N ASP A 282 33.88 4.00 -13.94
CA ASP A 282 34.55 4.32 -15.20
C ASP A 282 33.58 4.13 -16.36
N SER A 283 33.10 5.25 -16.87
CA SER A 283 32.30 5.31 -18.09
C SER A 283 33.21 5.21 -19.31
N LYS A 284 33.21 4.06 -20.00
CA LYS A 284 33.26 3.89 -21.49
C LYS A 284 33.71 2.47 -21.87
N SER A 285 32.76 1.65 -22.29
CA SER A 285 32.95 0.74 -23.42
C SER A 285 31.63 0.67 -24.20
N ASN A 286 31.66 1.08 -25.46
CA ASN A 286 30.66 0.63 -26.41
C ASN A 286 31.05 -0.82 -26.69
N ASP A 287 30.65 -1.75 -25.83
CA ASP A 287 30.85 -3.17 -26.09
C ASP A 287 29.80 -3.58 -27.12
N ASP A 288 30.28 -4.01 -28.28
CA ASP A 288 29.45 -4.54 -29.36
C ASP A 288 28.77 -5.82 -28.84
N LEU A 289 27.55 -5.68 -28.30
CA LEU A 289 26.75 -6.79 -27.78
C LEU A 289 26.33 -7.72 -28.92
N ILE A 290 26.68 -9.00 -28.80
CA ILE A 290 26.36 -10.04 -29.77
C ILE A 290 25.05 -10.71 -29.37
N ARG A 291 24.16 -10.86 -30.35
CA ARG A 291 22.91 -11.60 -30.20
C ARG A 291 23.20 -13.10 -30.34
N ILE A 292 22.92 -13.87 -29.29
CA ILE A 292 23.04 -15.32 -29.30
C ILE A 292 21.68 -15.98 -29.10
N LYS A 293 21.50 -17.15 -29.71
CA LYS A 293 20.34 -18.02 -29.49
C LYS A 293 20.80 -19.28 -28.73
N VAL A 294 20.15 -19.57 -27.61
CA VAL A 294 20.47 -20.72 -26.76
C VAL A 294 19.92 -22.01 -27.37
N ILE A 295 20.78 -23.00 -27.63
CA ILE A 295 20.41 -24.30 -28.20
C ILE A 295 20.02 -25.31 -27.11
N GLU A 296 20.73 -25.26 -25.98
CA GLU A 296 20.56 -26.17 -24.84
C GLU A 296 20.38 -25.38 -23.55
N SER A 297 19.39 -25.75 -22.74
CA SER A 297 19.14 -25.10 -21.45
C SER A 297 20.27 -25.37 -20.48
N PHE A 298 20.87 -24.33 -19.91
CA PHE A 298 21.95 -24.46 -18.94
C PHE A 298 21.41 -24.23 -17.51
N PRO A 299 21.57 -25.19 -16.58
CA PRO A 299 20.93 -25.12 -15.26
C PRO A 299 21.67 -24.24 -14.24
N GLU A 300 22.90 -23.79 -14.54
CA GLU A 300 23.65 -22.87 -13.67
C GLU A 300 23.53 -21.42 -14.19
N PRO A 301 23.36 -20.42 -13.31
CA PRO A 301 23.35 -19.02 -13.71
C PRO A 301 24.74 -18.60 -14.21
N VAL A 302 24.78 -17.98 -15.39
CA VAL A 302 26.02 -17.45 -15.97
C VAL A 302 26.13 -15.97 -15.58
N MET A 303 27.31 -15.58 -15.07
CA MET A 303 27.65 -14.19 -14.80
C MET A 303 27.94 -13.48 -16.13
N VAL A 304 27.17 -12.46 -16.46
CA VAL A 304 27.50 -11.57 -17.59
C VAL A 304 28.47 -10.48 -17.15
N GLY A 305 29.22 -9.88 -18.07
CA GLY A 305 30.20 -8.82 -17.79
C GLY A 305 29.65 -7.59 -17.05
N SER A 306 28.32 -7.40 -17.01
CA SER A 306 27.65 -6.37 -16.21
C SER A 306 27.46 -6.74 -14.72
N GLY A 307 27.88 -7.93 -14.30
CA GLY A 307 27.71 -8.45 -12.94
C GLY A 307 26.31 -9.02 -12.68
N GLU A 308 25.48 -9.19 -13.71
CA GLU A 308 24.14 -9.79 -13.63
C GLU A 308 24.22 -11.32 -13.85
N GLU A 309 23.41 -12.09 -13.12
CA GLU A 309 23.31 -13.55 -13.25
C GLU A 309 22.11 -13.90 -14.14
N ILE A 310 22.36 -14.54 -15.30
CA ILE A 310 21.30 -14.92 -16.25
C ILE A 310 21.19 -16.44 -16.32
N LEU A 311 19.94 -16.94 -16.26
CA LEU A 311 19.61 -18.34 -16.50
C LEU A 311 19.28 -18.54 -17.98
N LEU A 312 19.94 -19.51 -18.63
CA LEU A 312 19.77 -19.77 -20.05
C LEU A 312 18.75 -20.89 -20.28
N GLU A 313 17.55 -20.54 -20.74
CA GLU A 313 16.55 -21.51 -21.18
C GLU A 313 16.68 -21.81 -22.68
N LYS A 314 16.23 -23.00 -23.10
CA LYS A 314 16.35 -23.44 -24.49
C LYS A 314 15.47 -22.57 -25.41
N ASP A 315 16.02 -22.20 -26.56
CA ASP A 315 15.43 -21.32 -27.58
C ASP A 315 15.31 -19.83 -27.19
N ASP A 316 15.87 -19.42 -26.05
CA ASP A 316 15.95 -18.00 -25.66
C ASP A 316 17.05 -17.24 -26.40
N ILE A 317 16.85 -15.92 -26.49
CA ILE A 317 17.72 -15.01 -27.23
C ILE A 317 18.25 -13.95 -26.25
N HIS A 318 19.58 -13.89 -26.11
CA HIS A 318 20.25 -12.95 -25.23
C HIS A 318 21.24 -12.07 -26.00
N PHE A 319 21.46 -10.86 -25.48
CA PHE A 319 22.47 -9.93 -25.95
C PHE A 319 23.60 -9.93 -24.92
N LEU A 320 24.73 -10.52 -25.28
CA LEU A 320 25.87 -10.71 -24.40
C LEU A 320 27.10 -10.01 -24.95
N ASP A 321 28.01 -9.70 -24.05
CA ASP A 321 29.38 -9.31 -24.33
C ASP A 321 30.10 -10.38 -25.17
N GLN A 322 30.99 -9.93 -26.06
CA GLN A 322 31.67 -10.79 -27.04
C GLN A 322 32.42 -11.96 -26.38
N GLU A 323 33.10 -11.70 -25.25
CA GLU A 323 33.84 -12.75 -24.53
C GLU A 323 32.93 -13.84 -23.98
N THR A 324 31.79 -13.47 -23.39
CA THR A 324 30.81 -14.41 -22.83
C THR A 324 30.06 -15.15 -23.95
N ALA A 325 29.73 -14.46 -25.04
CA ALA A 325 29.11 -15.07 -26.21
C ALA A 325 30.00 -16.13 -26.87
N ASP A 326 31.28 -15.81 -27.09
CA ASP A 326 32.24 -16.75 -27.69
C ASP A 326 32.45 -17.99 -26.80
N TRP A 327 32.48 -17.82 -25.48
CA TRP A 327 32.57 -18.93 -24.53
C TRP A 327 31.35 -19.87 -24.61
N LEU A 328 30.14 -19.33 -24.67
CA LEU A 328 28.91 -20.13 -24.78
C LEU A 328 28.80 -20.87 -26.12
N VAL A 329 29.35 -20.29 -27.19
CA VAL A 329 29.40 -20.89 -28.52
C VAL A 329 30.44 -22.02 -28.58
N GLU A 330 31.63 -21.80 -28.01
CA GLU A 330 32.67 -22.83 -27.93
C GLU A 330 32.23 -24.00 -27.03
N SER A 331 31.47 -23.72 -25.97
CA SER A 331 30.86 -24.73 -25.12
C SER A 331 29.73 -25.52 -25.81
N GLY A 332 29.21 -25.03 -26.95
CA GLY A 332 28.13 -25.65 -27.72
C GLY A 332 26.73 -25.40 -27.14
N VAL A 333 26.61 -24.47 -26.18
CA VAL A 333 25.35 -24.14 -25.48
C VAL A 333 24.51 -23.14 -26.29
N ALA A 334 25.16 -22.26 -27.07
CA ALA A 334 24.50 -21.23 -27.88
C ALA A 334 25.11 -21.10 -29.28
N GLU A 335 24.37 -20.48 -30.20
CA GLU A 335 24.83 -20.13 -31.55
C GLU A 335 24.67 -18.62 -31.78
N ILE A 336 25.64 -18.02 -32.47
CA ILE A 336 25.60 -16.60 -32.82
C ILE A 336 24.57 -16.40 -33.92
N GLU A 337 23.56 -15.57 -33.65
CA GLU A 337 22.56 -15.19 -34.64
C GLU A 337 22.99 -13.83 -35.23
N SER A 338 23.78 -13.86 -36.31
CA SER A 338 24.07 -12.67 -37.10
C SER A 338 22.84 -12.24 -37.88
N LEU A 339 22.48 -10.96 -37.79
CA LEU A 339 21.30 -10.37 -38.43
C LEU A 339 21.24 -10.58 -39.96
#